data_AF-Q9RU66-F1
#
_entry.id   AF-Q9RU66-F1
#
_cell.length_a   1.000
_cell.length_b   1.000
_cell.length_c   1.000
_cell.angle_alpha   90.00
_cell.angle_beta   90.00
_cell.angle_gamma   90.00
#
_symmetry.space_group_name_H-M   'P 1'
#
loop_
_entity.id
_entity.type
_entity.pdbx_description
1 polymer ?
#
loop_
_entity_poly.entity_id
_entity_poly.type
_entity_poly.pdbx_seq_one_letter_code
_entity_poly.pdbx_strand_id
1 'polypeptide(L)'
;MGVLHALREEEGAARARFEEALTHDAGHYRARMNIGNLDLEAGRLPEAEAAYREVLKLAPEYDGAHHNLGVALRRQGKLYESVGSIRKAQRLGVSGARAAAKEDMQEQLRLNPHLRWIRAAIFIGVLLLLGVLLWLNRGRA
;
A
#
# COMPACT_ATOMS: atom_id res chain seq x y z
N MET A 1 20.34 12.93 32.47
CA MET A 1 20.08 14.18 31.73
C MET A 1 20.62 14.16 30.29
N GLY A 2 21.80 13.61 29.97
CA GLY A 2 22.37 13.69 28.61
C GLY A 2 21.59 13.01 27.46
N VAL A 3 21.15 11.75 27.62
CA VAL A 3 20.51 10.99 26.53
C VAL A 3 19.15 11.57 26.13
N LEU A 4 18.35 12.06 27.09
CA LEU A 4 17.06 12.70 26.82
C LEU A 4 17.21 14.05 26.10
N HIS A 5 18.29 14.79 26.37
CA HIS A 5 18.58 16.03 25.66
C HIS A 5 19.06 15.76 24.23
N ALA A 6 19.99 14.82 24.05
CA ALA A 6 20.46 14.41 22.72
C ALA A 6 19.30 13.91 21.83
N LEU A 7 18.41 13.07 22.37
CA LEU A 7 17.24 12.60 21.62
C LEU A 7 16.30 13.75 21.21
N ARG A 8 16.10 14.75 22.07
CA ARG A 8 15.27 15.92 21.74
C ARG A 8 15.93 16.84 20.71
N GLU A 9 17.25 16.98 20.77
CA GLU A 9 18.01 17.75 19.77
C GLU A 9 17.98 17.07 18.40
N GLU A 10 18.15 15.74 18.37
CA GLU A 10 18.02 14.94 17.15
C GLU A 10 16.61 14.99 16.56
N GLU A 11 15.59 14.90 17.41
CA GLU A 11 14.17 15.04 17.03
C GLU A 11 13.90 16.42 16.41
N GLY A 12 14.38 17.50 17.03
CA GLY A 12 14.24 18.86 16.52
C GLY A 12 14.96 19.06 15.17
N ALA A 13 16.18 18.55 15.04
CA ALA A 13 16.93 18.61 13.79
C ALA A 13 16.33 17.75 12.67
N ALA A 14 15.72 16.61 13.00
CA ALA A 14 14.99 15.78 12.04
C ALA A 14 13.71 16.48 11.57
N ARG A 15 12.93 17.04 12.51
CA ARG A 15 11.72 17.81 12.23
C ARG A 15 12.01 18.99 11.30
N ALA A 16 13.04 19.79 11.59
CA ALA A 16 13.39 20.94 10.77
C ALA A 16 13.67 20.57 9.30
N ARG A 17 14.37 19.45 9.06
CA ARG A 17 14.62 18.94 7.69
C ARG A 17 13.35 18.51 6.97
N PHE A 18 12.42 17.87 7.68
CA PHE A 18 11.14 17.49 7.08
C PHE A 18 10.24 18.71 6.82
N GLU A 19 10.30 19.73 7.66
CA GLU A 19 9.59 20.99 7.45
C GLU A 19 10.17 21.76 6.26
N GLU A 20 11.49 21.80 6.10
CA GLU A 20 12.15 22.32 4.89
C GLU A 20 11.70 21.56 3.63
N ALA A 21 11.62 20.23 3.67
CA ALA A 21 11.09 19.47 2.55
C ALA A 21 9.64 19.87 2.19
N LEU A 22 8.82 20.19 3.20
CA LEU A 22 7.44 20.63 3.01
C LEU A 22 7.31 22.09 2.53
N THR A 23 8.32 22.95 2.75
CA THR A 23 8.32 24.30 2.16
C THR A 23 8.56 24.24 0.66
N HIS A 24 9.38 23.30 0.19
CA HIS A 24 9.64 23.06 -1.22
C HIS A 24 8.51 22.30 -1.91
N ASP A 25 7.93 21.30 -1.23
CA ASP A 25 6.82 20.50 -1.73
C ASP A 25 5.81 20.19 -0.61
N ALA A 26 4.76 21.00 -0.52
CA ALA A 26 3.68 20.82 0.45
C ALA A 26 2.90 19.50 0.24
N GLY A 27 2.99 18.89 -0.95
CA GLY A 27 2.43 17.59 -1.28
C GLY A 27 3.30 16.41 -0.86
N HIS A 28 4.49 16.65 -0.30
CA HIS A 28 5.44 15.62 0.12
C HIS A 28 4.97 14.88 1.38
N TYR A 29 3.93 14.05 1.22
CA TYR A 29 3.27 13.36 2.33
C TYR A 29 4.22 12.45 3.13
N ARG A 30 5.33 12.00 2.55
CA ARG A 30 6.35 11.20 3.28
C ARG A 30 7.09 12.01 4.35
N ALA A 31 7.36 13.29 4.11
CA ALA A 31 7.93 14.17 5.15
C ALA A 31 6.90 14.42 6.24
N ARG A 32 5.62 14.66 5.87
CA ARG A 32 4.52 14.79 6.83
C ARG A 32 4.33 13.51 7.67
N MET A 33 4.48 12.32 7.07
CA MET A 33 4.48 11.04 7.78
C MET A 33 5.58 10.98 8.84
N ASN A 34 6.81 11.36 8.47
CA ASN A 34 7.94 11.30 9.38
C ASN A 34 7.78 12.29 10.53
N ILE A 35 7.25 13.49 10.27
CA ILE A 35 6.86 14.45 11.31
C ILE A 35 5.84 13.82 12.28
N GLY A 36 4.80 13.17 11.75
CA GLY A 36 3.81 12.46 12.57
C GLY A 36 4.42 11.34 13.42
N ASN A 37 5.45 10.65 12.91
CA ASN A 37 6.17 9.62 13.67
C ASN A 37 6.98 10.22 14.83
N LEU A 38 7.66 11.35 14.61
CA LEU A 38 8.35 12.08 15.67
C LEU A 38 7.35 12.51 16.76
N ASP A 39 6.17 13.00 16.37
CA ASP A 39 5.09 13.34 17.30
C ASP A 39 4.58 12.13 18.08
N LEU A 40 4.42 10.99 17.42
CA LEU A 40 3.97 9.75 18.05
C LEU A 40 4.98 9.25 19.08
N GLU A 41 6.28 9.31 18.77
CA GLU A 41 7.38 8.91 19.66
C GLU A 41 7.49 9.82 20.88
N ALA A 42 7.32 11.13 20.68
CA ALA A 42 7.32 12.11 21.76
C ALA A 42 6.04 12.14 22.60
N GLY A 43 5.03 11.33 22.24
CA GLY A 43 3.74 11.28 22.95
C GLY A 43 2.81 12.46 22.64
N ARG A 44 3.12 13.26 21.61
CA ARG A 44 2.28 14.32 21.06
C ARG A 44 1.20 13.71 20.16
N LEU A 45 0.29 12.98 20.79
CA LEU A 45 -0.66 12.11 20.08
C LEU A 45 -1.67 12.88 19.21
N PRO A 46 -2.21 14.05 19.61
CA PRO A 46 -3.08 14.85 18.74
C PRO A 46 -2.37 15.35 17.47
N GLU A 47 -1.11 15.75 17.59
CA GLU A 47 -0.27 16.23 16.49
C GLU A 47 0.03 15.09 15.51
N ALA A 48 0.40 13.92 16.02
CA ALA A 48 0.59 12.71 15.22
C ALA A 48 -0.69 12.33 14.46
N GLU A 49 -1.84 12.33 15.14
CA GLU A 49 -3.13 12.06 14.51
C GLU A 49 -3.42 13.04 13.36
N ALA A 50 -3.23 14.35 13.59
CA ALA A 50 -3.42 15.37 12.57
C ALA A 50 -2.50 15.14 11.36
N ALA A 51 -1.21 14.85 11.59
CA ALA A 51 -0.24 14.58 10.55
C ALA A 51 -0.65 13.36 9.70
N TYR A 52 -1.06 12.25 10.32
CA TYR A 52 -1.49 11.06 9.57
C TYR A 52 -2.78 11.28 8.79
N ARG A 53 -3.75 12.02 9.35
CA ARG A 53 -4.98 12.37 8.61
C ARG A 53 -4.67 13.24 7.39
N GLU A 54 -3.72 14.16 7.49
CA GLU A 54 -3.25 14.98 6.37
C GLU A 54 -2.58 14.15 5.28
N VAL A 55 -1.75 13.19 5.68
CA VAL A 55 -1.18 12.22 4.73
C VAL A 55 -2.28 11.46 4.01
N LEU A 56 -3.32 11.02 4.72
CA LEU A 56 -4.45 10.29 4.15
C LEU A 56 -5.34 11.15 3.23
N LYS A 57 -5.29 12.49 3.33
CA LYS A 57 -5.94 13.37 2.33
C LYS A 57 -5.19 13.32 0.99
N LEU A 58 -3.87 13.22 1.03
CA LEU A 58 -3.01 13.17 -0.16
C LEU A 58 -2.87 11.75 -0.74
N ALA A 59 -2.79 10.75 0.14
CA ALA A 59 -2.62 9.34 -0.20
C ALA A 59 -3.62 8.47 0.60
N PRO A 60 -4.90 8.42 0.18
CA PRO A 60 -5.97 7.74 0.93
C PRO A 60 -5.77 6.24 1.14
N GLU A 61 -4.99 5.61 0.27
CA GLU A 61 -4.71 4.17 0.28
C GLU A 61 -3.34 3.83 0.86
N TYR A 62 -2.66 4.81 1.48
CA TYR A 62 -1.38 4.55 2.12
C TYR A 62 -1.58 3.78 3.44
N ASP A 63 -1.27 2.49 3.40
CA ASP A 63 -1.43 1.55 4.49
C ASP A 63 -0.63 1.96 5.75
N GLY A 64 0.59 2.46 5.57
CA GLY A 64 1.43 2.96 6.66
C GLY A 64 0.78 4.10 7.47
N ALA A 65 0.11 5.04 6.81
CA ALA A 65 -0.60 6.12 7.50
C ALA A 65 -1.82 5.62 8.28
N HIS A 66 -2.60 4.68 7.72
CA HIS A 66 -3.71 4.05 8.43
C HIS A 66 -3.23 3.26 9.66
N HIS A 67 -2.08 2.59 9.56
CA HIS A 67 -1.48 1.87 10.68
C HIS A 67 -1.10 2.83 11.81
N ASN A 68 -0.31 3.86 11.51
CA ASN A 68 0.18 4.79 12.51
C ASN A 68 -0.93 5.67 13.11
N LEU A 69 -1.95 6.03 12.32
CA LEU A 69 -3.18 6.64 12.83
C LEU A 69 -3.87 5.74 13.86
N GLY A 70 -3.99 4.44 13.57
CA GLY A 70 -4.52 3.47 14.52
C GLY A 70 -3.71 3.39 15.81
N VAL A 71 -2.38 3.45 15.73
CA VAL A 71 -1.51 3.49 16.92
C VAL A 71 -1.73 4.76 17.74
N ALA A 72 -1.76 5.93 17.10
CA ALA A 72 -2.00 7.21 17.77
C ALA A 72 -3.36 7.22 18.47
N LEU A 73 -4.43 6.81 17.76
CA LEU A 73 -5.79 6.73 18.30
C LEU A 73 -5.88 5.77 19.49
N ARG A 74 -5.21 4.61 19.42
CA ARG A 74 -5.16 3.66 20.53
C ARG A 74 -4.51 4.27 21.77
N ARG A 75 -3.38 4.96 21.61
CA ARG A 75 -2.68 5.63 22.72
C ARG A 75 -3.51 6.77 23.33
N GLN A 76 -4.41 7.38 22.56
CA GLN A 76 -5.38 8.38 23.04
C GLN A 76 -6.64 7.77 23.69
N GLY A 77 -6.79 6.44 23.70
CA GLY A 77 -8.00 5.77 24.19
C GLY A 77 -9.19 5.75 23.20
N LYS A 78 -9.01 6.26 21.97
CA LYS A 78 -10.02 6.25 20.89
C LYS A 78 -10.08 4.87 20.21
N LEU A 79 -10.47 3.85 20.97
CA LEU A 79 -10.35 2.44 20.56
C LEU A 79 -11.16 2.09 19.31
N TYR A 80 -12.40 2.60 19.19
CA TYR A 80 -13.25 2.31 18.04
C TYR A 80 -12.67 2.83 16.72
N GLU A 81 -12.18 4.08 16.69
CA GLU A 81 -11.53 4.67 15.51
C GLU A 81 -10.21 3.97 15.18
N SER A 82 -9.45 3.59 16.22
CA SER A 82 -8.22 2.79 16.06
C SER A 82 -8.50 1.48 15.32
N VAL A 83 -9.52 0.72 15.75
CA VAL A 83 -9.90 -0.55 15.09
C VAL A 83 -10.23 -0.33 13.61
N GLY A 84 -10.97 0.73 13.29
CA GLY A 84 -11.27 1.10 11.91
C GLY A 84 -10.01 1.31 11.07
N SER A 85 -9.08 2.11 11.58
CA SER A 85 -7.82 2.48 10.91
C SER A 85 -6.90 1.28 10.71
N ILE A 86 -6.69 0.46 11.76
CA ILE A 86 -5.87 -0.76 11.67
C ILE A 86 -6.45 -1.76 10.67
N ARG A 87 -7.77 -1.96 10.66
CA ARG A 87 -8.43 -2.85 9.68
C ARG A 87 -8.25 -2.36 8.25
N LYS A 88 -8.29 -1.05 8.02
CA LYS A 88 -8.05 -0.48 6.69
C LYS A 88 -6.60 -0.69 6.27
N ALA A 89 -5.63 -0.45 7.16
CA ALA A 89 -4.21 -0.72 6.90
C ALA A 89 -3.97 -2.18 6.49
N GLN A 90 -4.53 -3.13 7.23
CA GLN A 90 -4.39 -4.56 6.92
C GLN A 90 -4.98 -4.93 5.56
N ARG A 91 -6.18 -4.43 5.22
CA ARG A 91 -6.79 -4.68 3.91
C ARG A 91 -5.92 -4.13 2.77
N LEU A 92 -5.37 -2.94 2.94
CA LEU A 92 -4.51 -2.30 1.94
C LEU A 92 -3.19 -3.05 1.78
N GLY A 93 -2.54 -3.46 2.87
CA GLY A 93 -1.32 -4.25 2.82
C GLY A 93 -1.50 -5.61 2.13
N VAL A 94 -2.61 -6.32 2.41
CA VAL A 94 -2.95 -7.58 1.71
C VAL A 94 -3.21 -7.33 0.22
N SER A 95 -3.92 -6.26 -0.12
CA SER A 95 -4.17 -5.89 -1.51
C SER A 95 -2.87 -5.59 -2.26
N GLY A 96 -1.96 -4.82 -1.65
CA GLY A 96 -0.65 -4.50 -2.21
C GLY A 96 0.21 -5.74 -2.43
N ALA A 97 0.32 -6.62 -1.44
CA ALA A 97 1.09 -7.85 -1.56
C ALA A 97 0.53 -8.79 -2.65
N ARG A 98 -0.79 -8.85 -2.80
CA ARG A 98 -1.44 -9.64 -3.84
C ARG A 98 -1.19 -9.08 -5.24
N ALA A 99 -1.13 -7.76 -5.38
CA ALA A 99 -0.80 -7.10 -6.64
C ALA A 99 0.64 -7.43 -7.07
N ALA A 100 1.61 -7.26 -6.15
CA ALA A 100 3.01 -7.63 -6.39
C ALA A 100 3.17 -9.10 -6.79
N ALA A 101 2.53 -10.03 -6.05
CA ALA A 101 2.58 -11.45 -6.38
C ALA A 101 1.97 -11.77 -7.77
N LYS A 102 0.95 -11.02 -8.18
CA LYS A 102 0.35 -11.16 -9.51
C LYS A 102 1.29 -10.65 -10.61
N GLU A 103 1.98 -9.54 -10.37
CA GLU A 103 2.97 -8.98 -11.30
C GLU A 103 4.16 -9.93 -11.47
N ASP A 104 4.72 -10.45 -10.37
CA ASP A 104 5.80 -11.44 -10.40
C ASP A 104 5.40 -12.68 -11.21
N MET A 105 4.19 -13.20 -10.94
CA MET A 105 3.64 -14.34 -11.69
C MET A 105 3.47 -14.01 -13.18
N GLN A 106 3.00 -12.81 -13.51
CA GLN A 106 2.84 -12.38 -14.92
C GLN A 106 4.18 -12.28 -15.63
N GLU A 107 5.22 -11.76 -14.97
CA GLU A 107 6.55 -11.64 -15.53
C GLU A 107 7.19 -13.01 -15.77
N GLN A 108 7.07 -13.92 -14.80
CA GLN A 108 7.49 -15.32 -14.98
C GLN A 108 6.78 -15.98 -16.17
N LEU A 109 5.50 -15.69 -16.37
CA LEU A 109 4.76 -16.19 -17.53
C LEU A 109 5.20 -15.55 -18.85
N ARG A 110 5.58 -14.27 -18.87
CA ARG A 110 6.13 -13.59 -20.06
C ARG A 110 7.48 -14.18 -20.47
N LEU A 111 8.34 -14.45 -19.50
CA LEU A 111 9.71 -14.90 -19.72
C LEU A 111 9.83 -16.37 -20.12
N ASN A 112 8.74 -17.16 -20.05
CA ASN A 112 8.74 -18.59 -20.38
C ASN A 112 8.22 -18.88 -21.80
N PRO A 113 9.10 -19.04 -22.82
CA PRO A 113 8.69 -19.25 -24.21
C PRO A 113 7.98 -20.60 -24.42
N HIS A 114 8.32 -21.64 -23.67
CA HIS A 114 7.67 -22.95 -23.77
C HIS A 114 6.17 -22.88 -23.40
N LEU A 115 5.82 -22.09 -22.39
CA LEU A 115 4.44 -21.93 -21.93
C LEU A 115 3.56 -21.17 -22.94
N ARG A 116 4.15 -20.28 -23.74
CA ARG A 116 3.46 -19.62 -24.87
C ARG A 116 3.01 -20.62 -25.92
N TRP A 117 3.88 -21.57 -26.29
CA TRP A 117 3.55 -22.60 -27.26
C TRP A 117 2.47 -23.57 -26.75
N ILE A 118 2.54 -23.96 -25.47
CA ILE A 118 1.52 -24.80 -24.84
C ILE A 118 0.14 -24.11 -24.88
N ARG A 119 0.07 -22.82 -24.54
CA ARG A 119 -1.18 -22.05 -24.60
C ARG A 119 -1.73 -21.94 -26.02
N ALA A 120 -0.86 -21.68 -27.01
CA ALA A 120 -1.26 -21.62 -28.41
C ALA A 120 -1.80 -22.97 -28.91
N ALA A 121 -1.14 -24.08 -28.56
CA ALA A 121 -1.58 -25.41 -28.93
C ALA A 121 -2.95 -25.77 -28.35
N ILE A 122 -3.20 -25.45 -27.07
CA ILE A 122 -4.51 -25.64 -26.44
C ILE A 122 -5.59 -24.81 -27.15
N PHE A 123 -5.31 -23.55 -27.46
CA PHE A 123 -6.27 -22.67 -28.14
C PHE A 123 -6.63 -23.17 -29.55
N ILE A 124 -5.63 -23.60 -30.32
CA ILE A 124 -5.84 -24.21 -31.64
C ILE A 124 -6.66 -25.49 -31.50
N GLY A 125 -6.37 -26.34 -30.52
CA GLY A 125 -7.13 -27.56 -30.26
C GLY A 125 -8.61 -27.30 -29.96
N VAL A 126 -8.91 -26.29 -29.15
CA VAL A 126 -10.30 -25.88 -28.85
C VAL A 126 -11.01 -25.35 -30.09
N LEU A 127 -10.34 -24.55 -30.92
CA LEU A 127 -10.92 -24.05 -32.19
C LEU A 127 -11.22 -25.17 -33.17
N LEU A 128 -10.32 -26.16 -33.30
CA LEU A 128 -10.53 -27.33 -34.15
C LEU A 128 -11.72 -28.17 -33.66
N LEU A 129 -11.80 -28.43 -32.36
CA LEU A 129 -12.93 -29.14 -31.75
C LEU A 129 -14.26 -28.42 -32.00
N LEU A 130 -14.31 -27.10 -31.80
CA LEU A 130 -15.51 -26.29 -32.09
C LEU A 130 -15.87 -26.32 -33.57
N GLY A 131 -14.89 -26.25 -34.47
CA GLY A 131 -15.09 -26.36 -35.92
C GLY A 131 -15.71 -27.71 -36.32
N VAL A 132 -15.18 -28.81 -35.77
CA VAL A 132 -15.72 -30.16 -35.98
C VAL A 132 -17.14 -30.28 -35.43
N LEU A 133 -17.41 -29.74 -34.24
CA LEU A 133 -18.74 -29.77 -33.64
C LEU A 133 -19.77 -28.99 -34.46
N LEU A 134 -19.39 -27.81 -34.95
CA LEU A 134 -20.23 -26.98 -35.83
C LEU A 134 -20.48 -27.66 -37.17
N TRP A 135 -19.47 -28.31 -37.76
CA TRP A 135 -19.61 -29.07 -39.00
C TRP A 135 -20.57 -30.26 -38.82
N LEU A 136 -20.42 -31.04 -37.75
CA LEU A 136 -21.31 -32.16 -37.42
C LEU A 136 -22.76 -31.70 -37.17
N ASN A 137 -22.96 -30.52 -36.58
CA ASN A 137 -24.29 -29.99 -36.31
C ASN A 137 -24.97 -29.42 -37.58
N ARG A 138 -24.19 -28.93 -38.55
CA ARG A 138 -24.69 -28.42 -39.84
C ARG A 138 -25.14 -29.52 -40.80
N GLY A 139 -24.57 -30.72 -40.68
CA GLY A 139 -24.97 -31.90 -41.47
C GLY A 139 -26.20 -32.65 -40.95
N ARG A 140 -26.81 -32.17 -39.85
CA ARG A 140 -28.03 -32.76 -39.23
C ARG A 140 -29.28 -31.87 -39.35
N ALA A 141 -29.18 -30.72 -40.01
CA ALA A 141 -30.31 -29.83 -40.35
C ALA A 141 -30.62 -29.96 -41.84
#